data_AF-A0A7C2AIL0-F1
#
_entry.id   AF-A0A7C2AIL0-F1
#
_cell.length_a   1.000
_cell.length_b   1.000
_cell.length_c   1.000
_cell.angle_alpha   90.00
_cell.angle_beta   90.00
_cell.angle_gamma   90.00
#
_symmetry.space_group_name_H-M   'P 1'
#
loop_
_entity.id
_entity.type
_entity.pdbx_description
1 polymer ?
#
loop_
_entity_poly.entity_id
_entity_poly.type
_entity_poly.pdbx_seq_one_letter_code
_entity_poly.pdbx_strand_id
1 'polypeptide(L)'
;RVRRERNEFIIFSDMGSGQIPIIKDFDSRIIILDHHQPLDHTPIDNILEINANLCDIKGNSEACGASLSYVFSSILNSKNRDLIPLALTGITGDKQYIGGIKGFNKEIVEEAVDSKQVTMYKGIKSIGETIEDALYYTVDPYYPGISGNRDGIKHLLMRLHIDPDQNLETLSEIQKKKLYSYLLLILMKTGCTPIILDTVIRERYSSQLTHGEIEGFSDIIDACGKGNQRDLGFAVCIGDEEAYRESLSFHRDYNQLLLDELQKLELQGAEERKYYRYFYSEDSSRSGVIAGIAVNYLFDDKKPLISLVRHKDELHISSRGNQRLIEKGLNLGLAMREIAMKVDGHGGGHKIAAGATIPLDKEEFFLEELDDILRKQIG
;
A
#
# COMPACT_ATOMS: atom_id res chain seq x y z
N ARG A 1 6.73 -22.90 11.19
CA ARG A 1 6.64 -22.49 12.61
C ARG A 1 5.31 -22.91 13.21
N VAL A 2 4.18 -22.37 12.72
CA VAL A 2 2.81 -22.67 13.20
C VAL A 2 2.53 -24.16 13.41
N ARG A 3 2.85 -25.04 12.44
CA ARG A 3 2.68 -26.51 12.57
C ARG A 3 3.38 -27.14 13.80
N ARG A 4 4.46 -26.53 14.29
CA ARG A 4 5.22 -27.04 15.46
C ARG A 4 4.62 -26.57 16.78
N GLU A 5 3.77 -25.56 16.74
CA GLU A 5 3.04 -25.06 17.91
C GLU A 5 1.82 -25.96 18.12
N ARG A 6 1.54 -26.34 19.38
CA ARG A 6 0.36 -27.16 19.70
C ARG A 6 -0.84 -26.25 19.92
N ASN A 7 -1.54 -25.90 18.84
CA ASN A 7 -2.72 -25.05 18.87
C ASN A 7 -3.97 -25.89 18.55
N GLU A 8 -4.96 -25.92 19.45
CA GLU A 8 -6.24 -26.60 19.19
C GLU A 8 -7.09 -25.86 18.14
N PHE A 9 -6.90 -24.55 18.04
CA PHE A 9 -7.69 -23.66 17.20
C PHE A 9 -6.79 -22.56 16.62
N ILE A 10 -6.97 -22.25 15.34
CA ILE A 10 -6.18 -21.26 14.60
C ILE A 10 -7.10 -20.39 13.75
N ILE A 11 -6.93 -19.07 13.82
CA ILE A 11 -7.54 -18.13 12.89
C ILE A 11 -6.44 -17.55 12.01
N PHE A 12 -6.57 -17.71 10.70
CA PHE A 12 -5.79 -16.96 9.73
C PHE A 12 -6.63 -15.75 9.28
N SER A 13 -6.08 -14.55 9.44
CA SER A 13 -6.72 -13.30 9.01
C SER A 13 -5.86 -12.69 7.91
N ASP A 14 -6.52 -12.31 6.81
CA ASP A 14 -5.91 -11.72 5.61
C ASP A 14 -4.90 -12.64 4.88
N MET A 15 -4.99 -13.94 5.14
CA MET A 15 -4.17 -14.98 4.52
C MET A 15 -4.79 -16.36 4.73
N GLY A 16 -4.28 -17.36 4.02
CA GLY A 16 -4.57 -18.78 4.26
C GLY A 16 -5.19 -19.49 3.07
N SER A 17 -5.96 -18.80 2.22
CA SER A 17 -6.70 -19.43 1.10
C SER A 17 -5.77 -20.06 0.08
N GLY A 18 -4.63 -19.41 -0.21
CA GLY A 18 -3.60 -19.95 -1.09
C GLY A 18 -2.73 -21.04 -0.45
N GLN A 19 -2.83 -21.24 0.86
CA GLN A 19 -1.99 -22.14 1.64
C GLN A 19 -2.75 -23.37 2.15
N ILE A 20 -4.01 -23.56 1.77
CA ILE A 20 -4.84 -24.73 2.10
C ILE A 20 -4.08 -26.06 1.93
N PRO A 21 -3.36 -26.32 0.82
CA PRO A 21 -2.61 -27.58 0.66
C PRO A 21 -1.59 -27.88 1.76
N ILE A 22 -1.10 -26.84 2.45
CA ILE A 22 -0.10 -26.92 3.52
C ILE A 22 -0.78 -27.04 4.89
N ILE A 23 -1.88 -26.30 5.12
CA ILE A 23 -2.52 -26.19 6.44
C ILE A 23 -3.60 -27.25 6.69
N LYS A 24 -4.12 -27.91 5.65
CA LYS A 24 -5.11 -28.99 5.79
C LYS A 24 -4.64 -30.15 6.66
N ASP A 25 -3.34 -30.39 6.72
CA ASP A 25 -2.73 -31.48 7.50
C ASP A 25 -2.47 -31.10 8.97
N PHE A 26 -2.93 -29.92 9.42
CA PHE A 26 -2.77 -29.49 10.80
C PHE A 26 -3.82 -30.16 11.67
N ASP A 27 -3.40 -30.64 12.85
CA ASP A 27 -4.28 -31.20 13.88
C ASP A 27 -4.93 -30.07 14.71
N SER A 28 -5.58 -29.14 14.00
CA SER A 28 -6.18 -27.93 14.54
C SER A 28 -7.51 -27.68 13.85
N ARG A 29 -8.46 -27.07 14.56
CA ARG A 29 -9.64 -26.43 13.95
C ARG A 29 -9.24 -25.06 13.41
N ILE A 30 -9.55 -24.77 12.15
CA ILE A 30 -9.03 -23.60 11.45
C ILE A 30 -10.20 -22.74 10.95
N ILE A 31 -10.08 -21.43 11.14
CA ILE A 31 -10.89 -20.43 10.42
C ILE A 31 -9.95 -19.62 9.54
N ILE A 32 -10.35 -19.38 8.30
CA ILE A 32 -9.67 -18.48 7.36
C ILE A 32 -10.60 -17.31 7.07
N LEU A 33 -10.14 -16.09 7.30
CA LEU A 33 -10.82 -14.84 6.94
C LEU A 33 -9.95 -14.14 5.89
N ASP A 34 -10.30 -14.27 4.61
CA ASP A 34 -9.39 -13.88 3.53
C ASP A 34 -10.12 -13.38 2.28
N HIS A 35 -9.43 -12.63 1.44
CA HIS A 35 -9.98 -12.00 0.24
C HIS A 35 -9.10 -12.25 -1.00
N HIS A 36 -7.99 -12.96 -0.83
CA HIS A 36 -7.14 -13.39 -1.93
C HIS A 36 -7.85 -14.48 -2.77
N GLN A 37 -7.47 -14.57 -4.05
CA GLN A 37 -8.00 -15.60 -4.94
C GLN A 37 -7.60 -17.00 -4.43
N PRO A 38 -8.56 -17.88 -4.11
CA PRO A 38 -8.27 -19.25 -3.70
C PRO A 38 -7.69 -20.05 -4.87
N LEU A 39 -6.78 -20.98 -4.59
CA LEU A 39 -6.18 -21.85 -5.62
C LEU A 39 -7.10 -23.01 -6.01
N ASP A 40 -7.86 -23.51 -5.03
CA ASP A 40 -8.81 -24.61 -5.15
C ASP A 40 -9.85 -24.44 -4.04
N HIS A 41 -11.09 -24.84 -4.30
CA HIS A 41 -12.19 -24.80 -3.34
C HIS A 41 -12.74 -26.21 -3.15
N THR A 42 -11.99 -27.01 -2.40
CA THR A 42 -12.45 -28.31 -1.92
C THR A 42 -12.71 -28.19 -0.42
N PRO A 43 -13.94 -28.42 0.06
CA PRO A 43 -14.25 -28.38 1.49
C PRO A 43 -13.38 -29.37 2.28
N ILE A 44 -12.88 -28.93 3.45
CA ILE A 44 -12.05 -29.72 4.34
C ILE A 44 -12.65 -29.66 5.75
N ASP A 45 -12.89 -30.81 6.37
CA ASP A 45 -13.67 -30.92 7.61
C ASP A 45 -13.16 -30.05 8.78
N ASN A 46 -11.84 -29.84 8.88
CA ASN A 46 -11.23 -29.04 9.95
C ASN A 46 -11.02 -27.56 9.60
N ILE A 47 -11.43 -27.11 8.41
CA ILE A 47 -11.24 -25.73 7.93
C ILE A 47 -12.58 -25.09 7.58
N LEU A 48 -12.91 -23.98 8.24
CA LEU A 48 -13.95 -23.05 7.82
C LEU A 48 -13.31 -21.89 7.07
N GLU A 49 -13.45 -21.87 5.75
CA GLU A 49 -12.98 -20.77 4.90
C GLU A 49 -14.10 -19.74 4.68
N ILE A 50 -13.87 -18.52 5.17
CA ILE A 50 -14.70 -17.35 4.92
C ILE A 50 -13.90 -16.45 3.98
N ASN A 51 -14.11 -16.65 2.67
CA ASN A 51 -13.43 -15.87 1.64
C ASN A 51 -14.41 -15.08 0.78
N ALA A 52 -14.14 -13.78 0.59
CA ALA A 52 -14.99 -12.90 -0.22
C ALA A 52 -15.28 -13.46 -1.62
N ASN A 53 -14.26 -14.00 -2.30
CA ASN A 53 -14.40 -14.49 -3.68
C ASN A 53 -15.29 -15.74 -3.78
N LEU A 54 -15.42 -16.51 -2.68
CA LEU A 54 -16.33 -17.67 -2.62
C LEU A 54 -17.80 -17.27 -2.47
N CYS A 55 -18.05 -16.01 -2.13
CA CYS A 55 -19.37 -15.43 -1.93
C CYS A 55 -19.74 -14.45 -3.07
N ASP A 56 -19.12 -14.56 -4.25
CA ASP A 56 -19.29 -13.64 -5.38
C ASP A 56 -18.97 -12.16 -5.07
N ILE A 57 -18.19 -11.90 -4.01
CA ILE A 57 -17.68 -10.57 -3.66
C ILE A 57 -16.25 -10.45 -4.16
N LYS A 58 -15.93 -9.40 -4.92
CA LYS A 58 -14.58 -9.26 -5.49
C LYS A 58 -13.57 -8.87 -4.42
N GLY A 59 -12.80 -9.84 -3.92
CA GLY A 59 -11.83 -9.61 -2.85
C GLY A 59 -10.72 -8.61 -3.19
N ASN A 60 -10.48 -8.28 -4.46
CA ASN A 60 -9.52 -7.25 -4.83
C ASN A 60 -10.07 -5.80 -4.76
N SER A 61 -11.37 -5.59 -4.53
CA SER A 61 -11.95 -4.23 -4.58
C SER A 61 -13.26 -4.01 -3.83
N GLU A 62 -13.91 -5.07 -3.34
CA GLU A 62 -15.24 -5.01 -2.69
C GLU A 62 -15.21 -5.54 -1.25
N ALA A 63 -14.14 -6.21 -0.81
CA ALA A 63 -13.91 -6.65 0.57
C ALA A 63 -12.41 -6.91 0.80
N CYS A 64 -11.89 -6.57 1.98
CA CYS A 64 -10.53 -6.91 2.43
C CYS A 64 -10.55 -7.80 3.68
N GLY A 65 -9.39 -8.30 4.13
CA GLY A 65 -9.29 -9.08 5.37
C GLY A 65 -9.88 -8.36 6.58
N ALA A 66 -9.65 -7.04 6.74
CA ALA A 66 -10.22 -6.27 7.84
C ALA A 66 -11.76 -6.17 7.78
N SER A 67 -12.34 -6.10 6.59
CA SER A 67 -13.80 -6.10 6.40
C SER A 67 -14.43 -7.40 6.87
N LEU A 68 -13.81 -8.53 6.50
CA LEU A 68 -14.27 -9.87 6.90
C LEU A 68 -14.08 -10.10 8.40
N SER A 69 -12.93 -9.70 8.95
CA SER A 69 -12.64 -9.78 10.38
C SER A 69 -13.60 -8.94 11.22
N TYR A 70 -13.95 -7.73 10.77
CA TYR A 70 -14.96 -6.89 11.41
C TYR A 70 -16.32 -7.59 11.47
N VAL A 71 -16.84 -8.05 10.33
CA VAL A 71 -18.15 -8.70 10.27
C VAL A 71 -18.18 -10.00 11.05
N PHE A 72 -17.13 -10.82 10.96
CA PHE A 72 -17.00 -12.02 11.78
C PHE A 72 -17.06 -11.68 13.28
N SER A 73 -16.31 -10.66 13.72
CA SER A 73 -16.29 -10.24 15.12
C SER A 73 -17.64 -9.69 15.59
N SER A 74 -18.35 -8.93 14.75
CA SER A 74 -19.63 -8.30 15.10
C SER A 74 -20.79 -9.29 15.17
N ILE A 75 -20.71 -10.38 14.39
CA ILE A 75 -21.64 -11.52 14.49
C ILE A 75 -21.40 -12.29 15.79
N LEU A 76 -20.15 -12.48 16.21
CA LEU A 76 -19.83 -13.14 17.48
C LEU A 76 -20.30 -12.31 18.69
N ASN A 77 -20.16 -10.99 18.62
CA ASN A 77 -20.62 -10.08 19.65
C ASN A 77 -20.94 -8.71 19.06
N SER A 78 -22.19 -8.28 19.19
CA SER A 78 -22.66 -7.00 18.66
C SER A 78 -21.93 -5.78 19.23
N LYS A 79 -21.25 -5.91 20.38
CA LYS A 79 -20.43 -4.83 20.94
C LYS A 79 -19.23 -4.49 20.06
N ASN A 80 -18.71 -5.45 19.29
CA ASN A 80 -17.56 -5.27 18.38
C ASN A 80 -17.87 -4.37 17.17
N ARG A 81 -19.09 -3.83 17.07
CA ARG A 81 -19.43 -2.77 16.11
C ARG A 81 -18.65 -1.47 16.36
N ASP A 82 -18.08 -1.31 17.56
CA ASP A 82 -17.13 -0.25 17.91
C ASP A 82 -15.81 -0.32 17.13
N LEU A 83 -15.47 -1.48 16.55
CA LEU A 83 -14.27 -1.70 15.74
C LEU A 83 -14.41 -1.28 14.27
N ILE A 84 -15.57 -0.73 13.86
CA ILE A 84 -15.78 -0.36 12.46
C ILE A 84 -14.74 0.64 11.90
N PRO A 85 -14.16 1.59 12.68
CA PRO A 85 -13.09 2.44 12.16
C PRO A 85 -11.84 1.64 11.76
N LEU A 86 -11.51 0.54 12.46
CA LEU A 86 -10.40 -0.36 12.09
C LEU A 86 -10.71 -1.16 10.82
N ALA A 87 -11.98 -1.49 10.57
CA ALA A 87 -12.39 -2.08 9.30
C ALA A 87 -12.10 -1.11 8.15
N LEU A 88 -12.48 0.16 8.32
CA LEU A 88 -12.17 1.23 7.35
C LEU A 88 -10.67 1.44 7.18
N THR A 89 -9.87 1.35 8.25
CA THR A 89 -8.40 1.37 8.17
C THR A 89 -7.86 0.30 7.23
N GLY A 90 -8.34 -0.94 7.32
CA GLY A 90 -7.89 -1.99 6.40
C GLY A 90 -8.43 -1.81 4.98
N ILE A 91 -9.67 -1.33 4.80
CA ILE A 91 -10.23 -1.01 3.47
C ILE A 91 -9.37 0.02 2.76
N THR A 92 -8.93 1.05 3.49
CA THR A 92 -8.09 2.11 2.93
C THR A 92 -6.63 1.69 2.77
N GLY A 93 -6.08 0.90 3.70
CA GLY A 93 -4.74 0.32 3.57
C GLY A 93 -4.58 -0.59 2.35
N ASP A 94 -5.60 -1.40 2.04
CA ASP A 94 -5.66 -2.22 0.82
C ASP A 94 -5.96 -1.42 -0.45
N LYS A 95 -6.13 -0.10 -0.33
CA LYS A 95 -6.46 0.82 -1.42
C LYS A 95 -7.74 0.44 -2.17
N GLN A 96 -8.71 -0.19 -1.50
CA GLN A 96 -9.99 -0.58 -2.11
C GLN A 96 -10.95 0.61 -2.35
N TYR A 97 -10.49 1.84 -2.10
CA TYR A 97 -11.14 3.07 -2.55
C TYR A 97 -10.82 3.44 -4.00
N ILE A 98 -9.83 2.80 -4.65
CA ILE A 98 -9.45 3.10 -6.03
C ILE A 98 -10.60 2.72 -6.97
N GLY A 99 -11.09 3.69 -7.75
CA GLY A 99 -12.30 3.53 -8.56
C GLY A 99 -13.60 3.63 -7.77
N GLY A 100 -13.54 4.14 -6.53
CA GLY A 100 -14.68 4.31 -5.63
C GLY A 100 -14.94 3.09 -4.74
N ILE A 101 -15.39 3.35 -3.51
CA ILE A 101 -15.79 2.30 -2.56
C ILE A 101 -17.08 1.65 -3.06
N LYS A 102 -17.09 0.32 -3.09
CA LYS A 102 -18.13 -0.50 -3.76
C LYS A 102 -18.29 -1.85 -3.07
N GLY A 103 -19.37 -2.55 -3.44
CA GLY A 103 -19.70 -3.86 -2.90
C GLY A 103 -19.82 -3.84 -1.37
N PHE A 104 -19.29 -4.87 -0.73
CA PHE A 104 -19.42 -5.06 0.71
C PHE A 104 -18.75 -3.95 1.54
N ASN A 105 -17.61 -3.42 1.09
CA ASN A 105 -16.96 -2.26 1.72
C ASN A 105 -17.88 -1.05 1.79
N LYS A 106 -18.75 -0.85 0.79
CA LYS A 106 -19.69 0.27 0.78
C LYS A 106 -20.69 0.15 1.92
N GLU A 107 -21.21 -1.05 2.17
CA GLU A 107 -22.13 -1.31 3.28
C GLU A 107 -21.48 -1.01 4.65
N ILE A 108 -20.21 -1.41 4.83
CA ILE A 108 -19.44 -1.12 6.05
C ILE A 108 -19.22 0.39 6.22
N VAL A 109 -18.88 1.10 5.15
CA VAL A 109 -18.69 2.56 5.20
C VAL A 109 -19.98 3.30 5.50
N GLU A 110 -21.10 2.88 4.90
CA GLU A 110 -22.42 3.44 5.19
C GLU A 110 -22.81 3.20 6.65
N GLU A 111 -22.59 1.98 7.18
CA GLU A 111 -22.80 1.68 8.61
C GLU A 111 -21.94 2.58 9.51
N ALA A 112 -20.68 2.83 9.16
CA ALA A 112 -19.76 3.64 9.96
C ALA A 112 -20.23 5.11 10.06
N VAL A 113 -20.71 5.66 8.94
CA VAL A 113 -21.24 7.03 8.86
C VAL A 113 -22.57 7.13 9.58
N ASP A 114 -23.51 6.20 9.34
CA ASP A 114 -24.84 6.20 9.94
C ASP A 114 -24.79 6.03 11.46
N SER A 115 -23.86 5.20 11.95
CA SER A 115 -23.60 5.02 13.39
C SER A 115 -22.79 6.16 14.02
N LYS A 116 -22.37 7.17 13.24
CA LYS A 116 -21.57 8.34 13.67
C LYS A 116 -20.23 7.97 14.31
N GLN A 117 -19.69 6.81 13.97
CA GLN A 117 -18.36 6.38 14.42
C GLN A 117 -17.24 6.99 13.57
N VAL A 118 -17.58 7.44 12.37
CA VAL A 118 -16.67 8.18 11.49
C VAL A 118 -17.33 9.45 10.93
N THR A 119 -16.53 10.45 10.65
CA THR A 119 -16.94 11.66 9.93
C THR A 119 -16.41 11.61 8.50
N MET A 120 -17.30 11.71 7.52
CA MET A 120 -16.92 11.81 6.11
C MET A 120 -16.67 13.27 5.73
N TYR A 121 -15.59 13.53 5.00
CA TYR A 121 -15.30 14.82 4.39
C TYR A 121 -14.58 14.64 3.06
N LYS A 122 -14.54 15.69 2.24
CA LYS A 122 -13.81 15.67 0.95
C LYS A 122 -12.47 16.40 1.08
N GLY A 123 -11.37 15.75 0.75
CA GLY A 123 -10.04 16.36 0.88
C GLY A 123 -8.89 15.49 0.41
N ILE A 124 -7.68 15.94 0.74
CA ILE A 124 -6.43 15.20 0.55
C ILE A 124 -6.06 14.42 1.82
N LYS A 125 -5.18 13.42 1.67
CA LYS A 125 -4.61 12.73 2.82
C LYS A 125 -3.73 13.72 3.58
N SER A 126 -3.84 13.73 4.91
CA SER A 126 -3.03 14.61 5.75
C SER A 126 -2.67 13.92 7.04
N ILE A 127 -1.37 13.81 7.29
CA ILE A 127 -0.81 13.31 8.54
C ILE A 127 0.10 14.40 9.06
N GLY A 128 -0.16 14.89 10.27
CA GLY A 128 0.66 15.93 10.89
C GLY A 128 -0.18 17.06 11.50
N GLU A 129 0.42 17.74 12.46
CA GLU A 129 -0.21 18.84 13.19
C GLU A 129 -0.23 20.13 12.37
N THR A 130 0.80 20.32 11.54
CA THR A 130 1.00 21.50 10.70
C THR A 130 0.93 21.14 9.21
N ILE A 131 0.58 22.11 8.38
CA ILE A 131 0.54 21.94 6.93
C ILE A 131 1.95 21.76 6.35
N GLU A 132 2.98 22.35 6.95
CA GLU A 132 4.37 22.08 6.56
C GLU A 132 4.72 20.60 6.74
N ASP A 133 4.44 20.03 7.92
CA ASP A 133 4.73 18.62 8.20
C ASP A 133 3.93 17.68 7.28
N ALA A 134 2.65 17.97 7.09
CA ALA A 134 1.77 17.17 6.24
C ALA A 134 2.24 17.14 4.77
N LEU A 135 2.79 18.25 4.27
CA LEU A 135 3.36 18.33 2.92
C LEU A 135 4.79 17.76 2.85
N TYR A 136 5.55 17.82 3.94
CA TYR A 136 6.93 17.34 3.97
C TYR A 136 6.98 15.81 4.00
N TYR A 137 6.24 15.17 4.90
CA TYR A 137 6.31 13.72 5.14
C TYR A 137 5.41 12.86 4.25
N THR A 138 4.69 13.45 3.29
CA THR A 138 3.82 12.69 2.38
C THR A 138 4.62 11.98 1.28
N VAL A 139 4.40 10.68 1.17
CA VAL A 139 5.04 9.80 0.16
C VAL A 139 4.03 9.11 -0.76
N ASP A 140 2.74 9.09 -0.41
CA ASP A 140 1.68 8.49 -1.24
C ASP A 140 0.36 9.29 -1.07
N PRO A 141 0.19 10.42 -1.79
CA PRO A 141 0.97 10.86 -2.93
C PRO A 141 2.34 11.45 -2.58
N TYR A 142 3.32 11.20 -3.45
CA TYR A 142 4.57 11.96 -3.49
C TYR A 142 4.38 13.16 -4.43
N TYR A 143 4.73 14.36 -3.98
CA TYR A 143 4.60 15.59 -4.77
C TYR A 143 5.99 16.11 -5.16
N PRO A 144 6.43 15.95 -6.42
CA PRO A 144 7.71 16.47 -6.90
C PRO A 144 7.90 17.96 -6.60
N GLY A 145 9.07 18.30 -6.08
CA GLY A 145 9.43 19.63 -5.61
C GLY A 145 8.79 20.07 -4.29
N ILE A 146 7.97 19.23 -3.64
CA ILE A 146 7.29 19.53 -2.37
C ILE A 146 7.61 18.48 -1.29
N SER A 147 7.37 17.19 -1.56
CA SER A 147 7.66 16.10 -0.62
C SER A 147 9.14 16.09 -0.25
N GLY A 148 9.43 16.08 1.06
CA GLY A 148 10.79 16.20 1.61
C GLY A 148 11.51 17.54 1.33
N ASN A 149 10.86 18.54 0.71
CA ASN A 149 11.50 19.78 0.25
C ASN A 149 10.95 21.00 0.99
N ARG A 150 11.61 21.40 2.08
CA ARG A 150 11.20 22.55 2.91
C ARG A 150 11.17 23.86 2.13
N ASP A 151 12.13 24.10 1.25
CA ASP A 151 12.18 25.32 0.44
C ASP A 151 10.99 25.38 -0.53
N GLY A 152 10.69 24.25 -1.19
CA GLY A 152 9.53 24.11 -2.08
C GLY A 152 8.21 24.36 -1.35
N ILE A 153 8.04 23.78 -0.16
CA ILE A 153 6.87 23.99 0.70
C ILE A 153 6.76 25.46 1.10
N LYS A 154 7.84 26.07 1.61
CA LYS A 154 7.86 27.47 2.00
C LYS A 154 7.48 28.40 0.85
N HIS A 155 8.01 28.17 -0.35
CA HIS A 155 7.67 28.93 -1.54
C HIS A 155 6.19 28.78 -1.93
N LEU A 156 5.64 27.56 -1.84
CA LEU A 156 4.23 27.29 -2.09
C LEU A 156 3.32 28.02 -1.08
N LEU A 157 3.54 27.79 0.22
CA LEU A 157 2.70 28.34 1.27
C LEU A 157 2.74 29.87 1.31
N MET A 158 3.91 30.47 1.09
CA MET A 158 4.06 31.93 0.96
C MET A 158 3.21 32.48 -0.21
N ARG A 159 3.21 31.82 -1.37
CA ARG A 159 2.40 32.22 -2.53
C ARG A 159 0.89 32.08 -2.26
N LEU A 160 0.50 31.12 -1.42
CA LEU A 160 -0.90 30.88 -1.07
C LEU A 160 -1.37 31.70 0.13
N HIS A 161 -0.48 32.45 0.79
CA HIS A 161 -0.74 33.13 2.06
C HIS A 161 -1.28 32.16 3.11
N ILE A 162 -0.60 31.02 3.25
CA ILE A 162 -0.85 30.02 4.29
C ILE A 162 0.33 30.06 5.26
N ASP A 163 0.04 30.07 6.54
CA ASP A 163 1.06 29.97 7.59
C ASP A 163 1.48 28.50 7.73
N PRO A 164 2.78 28.17 7.66
CA PRO A 164 3.28 26.79 7.74
C PRO A 164 2.83 26.03 9.00
N ASP A 165 2.58 26.74 10.11
CA ASP A 165 2.17 26.13 11.38
C ASP A 165 0.65 25.90 11.47
N GLN A 166 -0.13 26.31 10.46
CA GLN A 166 -1.57 26.06 10.43
C GLN A 166 -1.88 24.59 10.19
N ASN A 167 -2.94 24.11 10.86
CA ASN A 167 -3.50 22.80 10.57
C ASN A 167 -4.34 22.84 9.27
N LEU A 168 -4.23 21.80 8.42
CA LEU A 168 -4.96 21.69 7.15
C LEU A 168 -6.47 21.87 7.32
N GLU A 169 -7.06 21.34 8.40
CA GLU A 169 -8.49 21.40 8.66
C GLU A 169 -8.99 22.82 8.86
N THR A 170 -8.14 23.68 9.45
CA THR A 170 -8.44 25.08 9.78
C THR A 170 -8.32 26.04 8.59
N LEU A 171 -7.73 25.59 7.49
CA LEU A 171 -7.64 26.40 6.28
C LEU A 171 -9.02 26.75 5.74
N SER A 172 -9.16 27.98 5.24
CA SER A 172 -10.37 28.38 4.52
C SER A 172 -10.57 27.54 3.25
N GLU A 173 -11.83 27.39 2.82
CA GLU A 173 -12.15 26.66 1.57
C GLU A 173 -11.42 27.22 0.34
N ILE A 174 -11.15 28.53 0.32
CA ILE A 174 -10.38 29.17 -0.75
C ILE A 174 -8.91 28.72 -0.70
N GLN A 175 -8.30 28.68 0.48
CA GLN A 175 -6.92 28.20 0.66
C GLN A 175 -6.81 26.71 0.31
N LYS A 176 -7.71 25.86 0.83
CA LYS A 176 -7.78 24.43 0.50
C LYS A 176 -7.88 24.21 -0.99
N LYS A 177 -8.82 24.90 -1.67
CA LYS A 177 -8.98 24.80 -3.13
C LYS A 177 -7.71 25.17 -3.88
N LYS A 178 -7.03 26.26 -3.50
CA LYS A 178 -5.78 26.67 -4.17
C LYS A 178 -4.65 25.68 -3.94
N LEU A 179 -4.48 25.21 -2.70
CA LEU A 179 -3.50 24.20 -2.34
C LEU A 179 -3.71 22.92 -3.13
N TYR A 180 -4.92 22.35 -3.08
CA TYR A 180 -5.21 21.09 -3.76
C TYR A 180 -5.07 21.22 -5.28
N SER A 181 -5.48 22.36 -5.86
CA SER A 181 -5.27 22.62 -7.29
C SER A 181 -3.79 22.65 -7.66
N TYR A 182 -2.95 23.24 -6.82
CA TYR A 182 -1.50 23.29 -7.05
C TYR A 182 -0.88 21.90 -6.97
N LEU A 183 -1.23 21.10 -5.96
CA LEU A 183 -0.76 19.73 -5.79
C LEU A 183 -1.18 18.84 -6.97
N LEU A 184 -2.43 18.94 -7.43
CA LEU A 184 -2.89 18.23 -8.63
C LEU A 184 -2.12 18.65 -9.88
N LEU A 185 -1.84 19.95 -10.05
CA LEU A 185 -1.06 20.44 -11.20
C LEU A 185 0.37 19.90 -11.22
N ILE A 186 0.99 19.67 -10.06
CA ILE A 186 2.30 19.00 -9.97
C ILE A 186 2.17 17.58 -10.53
N LEU A 187 1.22 16.80 -10.03
CA LEU A 187 1.03 15.40 -10.43
C LEU A 187 0.66 15.26 -11.91
N MET A 188 -0.15 16.18 -12.45
CA MET A 188 -0.49 16.19 -13.87
C MET A 188 0.75 16.44 -14.75
N LYS A 189 1.69 17.29 -14.30
CA LYS A 189 2.92 17.56 -15.04
C LYS A 189 3.87 16.38 -15.08
N THR A 190 3.84 15.50 -14.07
CA THR A 190 4.65 14.27 -14.05
C THR A 190 4.04 13.13 -14.85
N GLY A 191 2.83 13.32 -15.39
CA GLY A 191 2.15 12.31 -16.19
C GLY A 191 1.41 11.28 -15.35
N CYS A 192 1.05 11.61 -14.10
CA CYS A 192 0.21 10.76 -13.27
C CYS A 192 -1.08 10.40 -14.00
N THR A 193 -1.45 9.13 -13.96
CA THR A 193 -2.65 8.63 -14.64
C THR A 193 -3.93 9.20 -13.99
N PRO A 194 -5.04 9.32 -14.74
CA PRO A 194 -6.31 9.80 -14.19
C PRO A 194 -6.77 9.01 -12.95
N ILE A 195 -6.61 7.68 -12.96
CA ILE A 195 -7.01 6.83 -11.84
C ILE A 195 -6.24 7.12 -10.55
N ILE A 196 -4.97 7.55 -10.64
CA ILE A 196 -4.16 7.98 -9.49
C ILE A 196 -4.51 9.42 -9.10
N LEU A 197 -4.75 10.32 -10.06
CA LEU A 197 -5.18 11.69 -9.76
C LEU A 197 -6.52 11.72 -8.99
N ASP A 198 -7.44 10.82 -9.34
CA ASP A 198 -8.74 10.67 -8.68
C ASP A 198 -8.62 10.21 -7.22
N THR A 199 -7.49 9.65 -6.79
CA THR A 199 -7.28 9.27 -5.39
C THR A 199 -6.82 10.43 -4.51
N VAL A 200 -6.39 11.54 -5.10
CA VAL A 200 -5.81 12.66 -4.37
C VAL A 200 -6.88 13.43 -3.61
N ILE A 201 -7.94 13.88 -4.31
CA ILE A 201 -9.07 14.61 -3.71
C ILE A 201 -10.33 13.76 -3.80
N ARG A 202 -10.74 13.17 -2.67
CA ARG A 202 -11.95 12.34 -2.61
C ARG A 202 -12.58 12.36 -1.22
N GLU A 203 -13.64 11.58 -1.06
CA GLU A 203 -14.23 11.29 0.25
C GLU A 203 -13.21 10.55 1.11
N ARG A 204 -13.04 11.04 2.34
CA ARG A 204 -12.12 10.59 3.37
C ARG A 204 -12.87 10.51 4.69
N TYR A 205 -12.30 9.78 5.62
CA TYR A 205 -12.94 9.44 6.87
C TYR A 205 -12.01 9.74 8.03
N SER A 206 -12.57 10.31 9.09
CA SER A 206 -11.87 10.48 10.36
C SER A 206 -12.65 9.83 11.49
N SER A 207 -11.94 9.36 12.51
CA SER A 207 -12.52 8.82 13.74
C SER A 207 -11.70 9.23 14.94
N GLN A 208 -12.34 9.27 16.11
CA GLN A 208 -11.63 9.44 17.38
C GLN A 208 -10.74 8.23 17.68
N LEU A 209 -11.19 7.02 17.31
CA LEU A 209 -10.44 5.77 17.50
C LEU A 209 -9.10 5.80 16.75
N THR A 210 -9.08 6.43 15.58
CA THR A 210 -7.90 6.53 14.71
C THR A 210 -7.15 7.84 14.90
N HIS A 211 -7.46 8.61 15.95
CA HIS A 211 -6.85 9.91 16.25
C HIS A 211 -6.92 10.92 15.08
N GLY A 212 -7.99 10.86 14.28
CA GLY A 212 -8.15 11.68 13.07
C GLY A 212 -8.32 10.84 11.82
N GLU A 213 -7.61 11.20 10.75
CA GLU A 213 -7.78 10.65 9.41
C GLU A 213 -7.37 9.16 9.31
N ILE A 214 -8.29 8.34 8.80
CA ILE A 214 -8.19 6.87 8.83
C ILE A 214 -7.08 6.33 7.91
N GLU A 215 -6.81 6.95 6.76
CA GLU A 215 -5.69 6.53 5.92
C GLU A 215 -4.34 6.89 6.52
N GLY A 216 -4.26 8.02 7.23
CA GLY A 216 -3.10 8.39 8.00
C GLY A 216 -2.79 7.38 9.08
N PHE A 217 -3.83 6.92 9.78
CA PHE A 217 -3.74 5.82 10.72
C PHE A 217 -3.30 4.51 10.06
N SER A 218 -3.81 4.21 8.85
CA SER A 218 -3.37 3.06 8.07
C SER A 218 -1.89 3.14 7.67
N ASP A 219 -1.41 4.32 7.25
CA ASP A 219 0.00 4.52 6.89
C ASP A 219 0.93 4.32 8.09
N ILE A 220 0.51 4.75 9.29
CA ILE A 220 1.25 4.55 10.54
C ILE A 220 1.38 3.04 10.85
N ILE A 221 0.28 2.28 10.75
CA ILE A 221 0.29 0.82 10.98
C ILE A 221 1.14 0.11 9.93
N ASP A 222 1.02 0.51 8.65
CA ASP A 222 1.81 -0.04 7.56
C ASP A 222 3.32 0.22 7.74
N ALA A 223 3.68 1.43 8.18
CA ALA A 223 5.06 1.76 8.53
C ALA A 223 5.57 0.86 9.67
N CYS A 224 4.79 0.67 10.74
CA CYS A 224 5.14 -0.26 11.83
C CYS A 224 5.37 -1.69 11.30
N GLY A 225 4.48 -2.18 10.44
CA GLY A 225 4.58 -3.51 9.85
C GLY A 225 5.84 -3.70 8.98
N LYS A 226 6.11 -2.75 8.08
CA LYS A 226 7.27 -2.76 7.17
C LYS A 226 8.59 -2.49 7.90
N GLY A 227 8.52 -1.72 8.98
CA GLY A 227 9.61 -1.42 9.89
C GLY A 227 9.90 -2.49 10.94
N ASN A 228 9.22 -3.64 10.88
CA ASN A 228 9.36 -4.76 11.80
C ASN A 228 9.01 -4.42 13.28
N GLN A 229 8.13 -3.43 13.49
CA GLN A 229 7.54 -3.02 14.77
C GLN A 229 6.07 -3.46 14.86
N ARG A 230 5.80 -4.75 14.63
CA ARG A 230 4.42 -5.27 14.49
C ARG A 230 3.62 -5.22 15.78
N ASP A 231 4.30 -5.39 16.90
CA ASP A 231 3.78 -5.24 18.25
C ASP A 231 3.35 -3.80 18.54
N LEU A 232 4.15 -2.81 18.12
CA LEU A 232 3.77 -1.40 18.19
C LEU A 232 2.49 -1.12 17.39
N GLY A 233 2.44 -1.57 16.13
CA GLY A 233 1.26 -1.42 15.28
C GLY A 233 0.01 -2.09 15.88
N PHE A 234 0.17 -3.25 16.52
CA PHE A 234 -0.93 -3.91 17.23
C PHE A 234 -1.38 -3.12 18.46
N ALA A 235 -0.45 -2.60 19.27
CA ALA A 235 -0.74 -1.78 20.44
C ALA A 235 -1.53 -0.51 20.07
N VAL A 236 -1.18 0.13 18.95
CA VAL A 236 -1.94 1.27 18.39
C VAL A 236 -3.38 0.87 18.07
N CYS A 237 -3.60 -0.27 17.40
CA CYS A 237 -4.95 -0.74 17.04
C CYS A 237 -5.83 -1.07 18.25
N ILE A 238 -5.26 -1.39 19.42
CA ILE A 238 -6.02 -1.67 20.65
C ILE A 238 -6.19 -0.43 21.54
N GLY A 239 -5.79 0.76 21.06
CA GLY A 239 -6.03 2.05 21.73
C GLY A 239 -4.97 2.46 22.75
N ASP A 240 -3.73 1.98 22.63
CA ASP A 240 -2.63 2.44 23.47
C ASP A 240 -2.10 3.81 22.99
N GLU A 241 -2.36 4.85 23.81
CA GLU A 241 -1.99 6.24 23.53
C GLU A 241 -0.47 6.49 23.50
N GLU A 242 0.31 5.72 24.28
CA GLU A 242 1.76 5.84 24.28
C GLU A 242 2.34 5.21 23.02
N ALA A 243 1.84 4.03 22.66
CA ALA A 243 2.16 3.37 21.40
C ALA A 243 1.79 4.25 20.20
N TYR A 244 0.65 4.94 20.22
CA TYR A 244 0.28 5.87 19.16
C TYR A 244 1.30 7.02 19.01
N ARG A 245 1.70 7.68 20.11
CA ARG A 245 2.74 8.73 20.06
C ARG A 245 4.08 8.23 19.57
N GLU A 246 4.49 7.04 20.00
CA GLU A 246 5.72 6.40 19.53
C GLU A 246 5.64 6.11 18.02
N SER A 247 4.50 5.57 17.56
CA SER A 247 4.26 5.24 16.16
C SER A 247 4.28 6.45 15.22
N LEU A 248 3.89 7.64 15.69
CA LEU A 248 3.99 8.88 14.92
C LEU A 248 5.45 9.27 14.65
N SER A 249 6.32 9.12 15.65
CA SER A 249 7.76 9.36 15.52
C SER A 249 8.37 8.33 14.58
N PHE A 250 8.03 7.05 14.77
CA PHE A 250 8.47 5.96 13.91
C PHE A 250 8.07 6.16 12.44
N HIS A 251 6.82 6.57 12.20
CA HIS A 251 6.31 6.84 10.86
C HIS A 251 7.06 8.01 10.18
N ARG A 252 7.38 9.08 10.92
CA ARG A 252 8.20 10.19 10.40
C ARG A 252 9.59 9.72 10.01
N ASP A 253 10.26 8.97 10.88
CA ASP A 253 11.61 8.43 10.62
C ASP A 253 11.61 7.46 9.43
N TYR A 254 10.60 6.58 9.36
CA TYR A 254 10.44 5.66 8.25
C TYR A 254 10.20 6.40 6.93
N ASN A 255 9.32 7.41 6.90
CA ASN A 255 9.07 8.20 5.70
C ASN A 255 10.29 9.04 5.30
N GLN A 256 11.09 9.52 6.25
CA GLN A 256 12.34 10.22 5.93
C GLN A 256 13.28 9.35 5.09
N LEU A 257 13.43 8.06 5.44
CA LEU A 257 14.24 7.13 4.66
C LEU A 257 13.71 6.94 3.23
N LEU A 258 12.38 6.90 3.06
CA LEU A 258 11.76 6.82 1.74
C LEU A 258 11.98 8.10 0.93
N LEU A 259 11.80 9.27 1.57
CA LEU A 259 11.97 10.58 0.96
C LEU A 259 13.39 10.79 0.47
N ASP A 260 14.40 10.38 1.24
CA ASP A 260 15.81 10.52 0.85
C ASP A 260 16.12 9.77 -0.46
N GLU A 261 15.54 8.58 -0.66
CA GLU A 261 15.69 7.83 -1.92
C GLU A 261 14.81 8.39 -3.05
N LEU A 262 13.57 8.80 -2.76
CA LEU A 262 12.67 9.38 -3.75
C LEU A 262 13.18 10.72 -4.29
N GLN A 263 13.78 11.57 -3.45
CA GLN A 263 14.39 12.82 -3.87
C GLN A 263 15.62 12.59 -4.75
N LYS A 264 16.44 11.57 -4.43
CA LYS A 264 17.54 11.16 -5.32
C LYS A 264 17.00 10.74 -6.69
N LEU A 265 15.94 9.94 -6.73
CA LEU A 265 15.29 9.53 -7.98
C LEU A 265 14.66 10.70 -8.74
N GLU A 266 14.05 11.65 -8.05
CA GLU A 266 13.50 12.87 -8.67
C GLU A 266 14.60 13.70 -9.33
N LEU A 267 15.75 13.85 -8.68
CA LEU A 267 16.88 14.66 -9.17
C LEU A 267 17.67 13.97 -10.29
N GLN A 268 17.94 12.67 -10.15
CA GLN A 268 18.86 11.92 -11.02
C GLN A 268 18.13 11.14 -12.12
N GLY A 269 16.84 10.86 -11.93
CA GLY A 269 16.09 9.93 -12.77
C GLY A 269 16.41 8.46 -12.46
N ALA A 270 15.79 7.58 -13.24
CA ALA A 270 16.09 6.15 -13.26
C ALA A 270 16.84 5.81 -14.56
N GLU A 271 17.57 4.70 -14.54
CA GLU A 271 18.20 4.14 -15.74
C GLU A 271 17.14 3.62 -16.73
N GLU A 272 17.32 3.94 -18.00
CA GLU A 272 16.35 3.65 -19.06
C GLU A 272 16.75 2.41 -19.86
N ARG A 273 15.85 1.42 -19.96
CA ARG A 273 15.90 0.29 -20.91
C ARG A 273 14.76 0.42 -21.91
N LYS A 274 14.62 -0.47 -22.89
CA LYS A 274 13.61 -0.26 -23.96
C LYS A 274 12.18 -0.38 -23.42
N TYR A 275 11.94 -1.37 -22.56
CA TYR A 275 10.60 -1.70 -22.07
C TYR A 275 10.40 -1.47 -20.58
N TYR A 276 11.44 -1.09 -19.82
CA TYR A 276 11.35 -0.77 -18.40
C TYR A 276 12.38 0.30 -17.98
N ARG A 277 12.25 0.78 -16.74
CA ARG A 277 13.22 1.62 -16.04
C ARG A 277 13.76 0.89 -14.83
N TYR A 278 14.97 1.20 -14.38
CA TYR A 278 15.48 0.65 -13.13
C TYR A 278 16.33 1.62 -12.33
N PHE A 279 16.46 1.36 -11.04
CA PHE A 279 17.36 2.08 -10.14
C PHE A 279 17.94 1.16 -9.10
N TYR A 280 19.06 1.57 -8.51
CA TYR A 280 19.65 0.87 -7.37
C TYR A 280 19.16 1.48 -6.06
N SER A 281 18.79 0.62 -5.13
CA SER A 281 18.46 0.99 -3.75
C SER A 281 19.45 0.31 -2.81
N GLU A 282 19.63 0.89 -1.63
CA GLU A 282 20.55 0.36 -0.61
C GLU A 282 19.85 -0.68 0.29
N ASP A 283 18.51 -0.72 0.29
CA ASP A 283 17.74 -1.54 1.24
C ASP A 283 16.59 -2.30 0.57
N SER A 284 16.66 -3.63 0.66
CA SER A 284 15.66 -4.53 0.08
C SER A 284 14.27 -4.36 0.70
N SER A 285 14.18 -3.98 1.98
CA SER A 285 12.91 -3.81 2.70
C SER A 285 12.07 -2.63 2.17
N ARG A 286 12.72 -1.59 1.65
CA ARG A 286 12.06 -0.35 1.17
C ARG A 286 12.04 -0.22 -0.34
N SER A 287 12.96 -0.86 -1.05
CA SER A 287 13.12 -0.77 -2.51
C SER A 287 11.81 -0.91 -3.29
N GLY A 288 10.98 -1.90 -2.96
CA GLY A 288 9.69 -2.12 -3.59
C GLY A 288 8.62 -1.08 -3.26
N VAL A 289 8.69 -0.45 -2.09
CA VAL A 289 7.80 0.67 -1.71
C VAL A 289 8.15 1.91 -2.53
N ILE A 290 9.45 2.22 -2.60
CA ILE A 290 9.99 3.34 -3.38
C ILE A 290 9.65 3.18 -4.86
N ALA A 291 9.85 1.98 -5.43
CA ALA A 291 9.47 1.70 -6.80
C ALA A 291 7.96 1.91 -7.04
N GLY A 292 7.12 1.58 -6.05
CA GLY A 292 5.66 1.70 -6.16
C GLY A 292 5.19 3.14 -6.10
N ILE A 293 5.85 3.96 -5.28
CA ILE A 293 5.62 5.40 -5.21
C ILE A 293 6.10 6.06 -6.51
N ALA A 294 7.35 5.79 -6.91
CA ALA A 294 7.98 6.42 -8.05
C ALA A 294 7.28 6.10 -9.38
N VAL A 295 6.82 4.87 -9.60
CA VAL A 295 6.07 4.51 -10.83
C VAL A 295 4.73 5.26 -10.96
N ASN A 296 4.15 5.69 -9.83
CA ASN A 296 2.88 6.41 -9.81
C ASN A 296 3.04 7.93 -9.89
N TYR A 297 4.11 8.48 -9.30
CA TYR A 297 4.22 9.93 -9.05
C TYR A 297 5.45 10.61 -9.67
N LEU A 298 6.52 9.87 -9.96
CA LEU A 298 7.77 10.41 -10.52
C LEU A 298 7.94 10.19 -12.02
N PHE A 299 7.41 9.08 -12.54
CA PHE A 299 7.64 8.67 -13.93
C PHE A 299 6.34 8.57 -14.73
N ASP A 300 6.46 8.62 -16.05
CA ASP A 300 5.33 8.36 -16.93
C ASP A 300 4.84 6.91 -16.83
N ASP A 301 3.60 6.70 -17.25
CA ASP A 301 2.89 5.43 -17.15
C ASP A 301 3.25 4.41 -18.24
N LYS A 302 4.30 4.65 -19.05
CA LYS A 302 4.61 3.84 -20.24
C LYS A 302 5.51 2.65 -19.96
N LYS A 303 6.23 2.65 -18.83
CA LYS A 303 7.20 1.61 -18.48
C LYS A 303 7.06 1.23 -17.00
N PRO A 304 7.18 -0.06 -16.65
CA PRO A 304 7.34 -0.47 -15.26
C PRO A 304 8.69 0.01 -14.71
N LEU A 305 8.79 0.06 -13.39
CA LEU A 305 10.00 0.43 -12.66
C LEU A 305 10.51 -0.75 -11.83
N ILE A 306 11.82 -0.99 -11.92
CA ILE A 306 12.52 -2.08 -11.25
C ILE A 306 13.51 -1.50 -10.24
N SER A 307 13.44 -1.91 -8.98
CA SER A 307 14.45 -1.59 -7.98
C SER A 307 15.39 -2.78 -7.80
N LEU A 308 16.69 -2.50 -7.82
CA LEU A 308 17.75 -3.49 -7.66
C LEU A 308 18.50 -3.22 -6.36
N VAL A 309 18.69 -4.25 -5.54
CA VAL A 309 19.48 -4.17 -4.30
C VAL A 309 20.57 -5.24 -4.36
N ARG A 310 21.82 -4.79 -4.37
CA ARG A 310 22.99 -5.69 -4.40
C ARG A 310 23.35 -6.08 -2.98
N HIS A 311 23.23 -7.37 -2.68
CA HIS A 311 23.85 -8.00 -1.51
C HIS A 311 25.16 -8.69 -1.91
N LYS A 312 25.83 -9.35 -0.96
CA LYS A 312 27.16 -9.92 -1.17
C LYS A 312 27.23 -10.90 -2.36
N ASP A 313 26.29 -11.85 -2.42
CA ASP A 313 26.26 -12.92 -3.42
C ASP A 313 24.93 -12.96 -4.20
N GLU A 314 23.98 -12.09 -3.83
CA GLU A 314 22.62 -12.08 -4.36
C GLU A 314 22.22 -10.68 -4.84
N LEU A 315 21.36 -10.63 -5.84
CA LEU A 315 20.64 -9.45 -6.29
C LEU A 315 19.16 -9.61 -5.95
N HIS A 316 18.64 -8.69 -5.13
CA HIS A 316 17.23 -8.64 -4.76
C HIS A 316 16.52 -7.62 -5.67
N ILE A 317 15.43 -8.06 -6.28
CA ILE A 317 14.73 -7.32 -7.32
C ILE A 317 13.29 -7.13 -6.88
N SER A 318 12.80 -5.89 -6.92
CA SER A 318 11.37 -5.59 -6.85
C SER A 318 10.91 -4.86 -8.09
N SER A 319 9.73 -5.19 -8.58
CA SER A 319 9.16 -4.63 -9.80
C SER A 319 7.77 -4.07 -9.55
N ARG A 320 7.47 -2.94 -10.18
CA ARG A 320 6.20 -2.23 -10.05
C ARG A 320 5.74 -1.73 -11.43
N GLY A 321 4.49 -2.02 -11.75
CA GLY A 321 3.80 -1.52 -12.94
C GLY A 321 2.63 -0.63 -12.57
N ASN A 322 1.79 -0.34 -13.56
CA ASN A 322 0.55 0.41 -13.39
C ASN A 322 -0.58 -0.27 -14.17
N GLN A 323 -1.83 0.13 -13.91
CA GLN A 323 -3.02 -0.50 -14.50
C GLN A 323 -3.03 -0.46 -16.03
N ARG A 324 -2.57 0.64 -16.64
CA ARG A 324 -2.48 0.77 -18.10
C ARG A 324 -1.55 -0.28 -18.71
N LEU A 325 -0.45 -0.61 -18.05
CA LEU A 325 0.46 -1.67 -18.51
C LEU A 325 -0.18 -3.07 -18.37
N ILE A 326 -0.95 -3.30 -17.31
CA ILE A 326 -1.69 -4.56 -17.11
C ILE A 326 -2.69 -4.78 -18.24
N GLU A 327 -3.42 -3.73 -18.63
CA GLU A 327 -4.35 -3.76 -19.76
C GLU A 327 -3.67 -4.06 -21.09
N LYS A 328 -2.39 -3.69 -21.23
CA LYS A 328 -1.55 -4.06 -22.38
C LYS A 328 -1.01 -5.49 -22.33
N GLY A 329 -1.21 -6.22 -21.23
CA GLY A 329 -0.73 -7.59 -21.06
C GLY A 329 0.48 -7.74 -20.13
N LEU A 330 0.88 -6.70 -19.40
CA LEU A 330 1.97 -6.78 -18.43
C LEU A 330 1.71 -7.89 -17.40
N ASN A 331 2.71 -8.72 -17.18
CA ASN A 331 2.75 -9.71 -16.12
C ASN A 331 4.15 -9.80 -15.54
N LEU A 332 4.42 -8.96 -14.53
CA LEU A 332 5.71 -8.91 -13.84
C LEU A 332 5.98 -10.20 -13.06
N GLY A 333 4.98 -10.77 -12.37
CA GLY A 333 5.12 -12.04 -11.66
C GLY A 333 5.61 -13.18 -12.55
N LEU A 334 5.06 -13.28 -13.76
CA LEU A 334 5.52 -14.25 -14.75
C LEU A 334 6.96 -13.96 -15.20
N ALA A 335 7.27 -12.71 -15.53
CA ALA A 335 8.61 -12.31 -15.97
C ALA A 335 9.67 -12.61 -14.91
N MET A 336 9.44 -12.20 -13.65
CA MET A 336 10.35 -12.45 -12.53
C MET A 336 10.60 -13.95 -12.33
N ARG A 337 9.54 -14.77 -12.39
CA ARG A 337 9.63 -16.23 -12.25
C ARG A 337 10.43 -16.86 -13.38
N GLU A 338 10.10 -16.55 -14.63
CA GLU A 338 10.73 -17.15 -15.82
C GLU A 338 12.23 -16.84 -15.89
N ILE A 339 12.64 -15.61 -15.61
CA ILE A 339 14.05 -15.22 -15.67
C ILE A 339 14.81 -15.86 -14.51
N ALA A 340 14.29 -15.77 -13.28
CA ALA A 340 14.97 -16.29 -12.10
C ALA A 340 15.23 -17.81 -12.21
N MET A 341 14.27 -18.58 -12.75
CA MET A 341 14.45 -20.03 -12.96
C MET A 341 15.58 -20.39 -13.94
N LYS A 342 15.98 -19.49 -14.86
CA LYS A 342 17.10 -19.73 -15.79
C LYS A 342 18.47 -19.60 -15.12
N VAL A 343 18.53 -19.00 -13.94
CA VAL A 343 19.78 -18.63 -13.26
C VAL A 343 19.83 -19.12 -11.82
N ASP A 344 19.13 -20.22 -11.53
CA ASP A 344 19.04 -20.82 -10.19
C ASP A 344 18.55 -19.83 -9.10
N GLY A 345 17.76 -18.83 -9.50
CA GLY A 345 17.10 -17.88 -8.62
C GLY A 345 15.63 -18.25 -8.35
N HIS A 346 14.98 -17.42 -7.53
CA HIS A 346 13.56 -17.56 -7.21
C HIS A 346 12.84 -16.25 -7.51
N GLY A 347 11.67 -16.31 -8.15
CA GLY A 347 10.90 -15.12 -8.49
C GLY A 347 9.42 -15.41 -8.67
N GLY A 348 8.61 -14.37 -8.53
CA GLY A 348 7.16 -14.47 -8.65
C GLY A 348 6.44 -13.24 -8.12
N GLY A 349 5.12 -13.33 -8.04
CA GLY A 349 4.25 -12.27 -7.54
C GLY A 349 3.04 -12.05 -8.44
N HIS A 350 2.44 -10.86 -8.32
CA HIS A 350 1.27 -10.46 -9.08
C HIS A 350 1.67 -9.83 -10.43
N LYS A 351 0.67 -9.61 -11.28
CA LYS A 351 0.89 -8.98 -12.59
C LYS A 351 1.49 -7.57 -12.46
N ILE A 352 1.06 -6.80 -11.45
CA ILE A 352 1.43 -5.39 -11.22
C ILE A 352 2.62 -5.20 -10.27
N ALA A 353 2.88 -6.17 -9.40
CA ALA A 353 3.94 -6.09 -8.41
C ALA A 353 4.52 -7.49 -8.17
N ALA A 354 5.82 -7.63 -8.35
CA ALA A 354 6.53 -8.90 -8.24
C ALA A 354 7.96 -8.68 -7.77
N GLY A 355 8.64 -9.76 -7.39
CA GLY A 355 10.04 -9.73 -7.01
C GLY A 355 10.80 -10.99 -7.42
N ALA A 356 12.12 -10.89 -7.38
CA ALA A 356 13.03 -12.00 -7.61
C ALA A 356 14.31 -11.85 -6.78
N THR A 357 14.94 -12.98 -6.50
CA THR A 357 16.28 -13.07 -5.94
C THR A 357 17.11 -13.97 -6.86
N ILE A 358 18.21 -13.44 -7.38
CA ILE A 358 19.12 -14.14 -8.31
C ILE A 358 20.58 -14.01 -7.85
N PRO A 359 21.51 -14.84 -8.34
CA PRO A 359 22.94 -14.64 -8.09
C PRO A 359 23.43 -13.29 -8.64
N LEU A 360 24.31 -12.61 -7.90
CA LEU A 360 24.77 -11.26 -8.26
C LEU A 360 25.48 -11.19 -9.62
N ASP A 361 26.20 -12.25 -10.02
CA ASP A 361 26.90 -12.33 -11.31
C ASP A 361 25.97 -12.48 -12.52
N LYS A 362 24.65 -12.55 -12.29
CA LYS A 362 23.61 -12.71 -13.33
C LYS A 362 22.82 -11.43 -13.60
N GLU A 363 23.24 -10.30 -13.04
CA GLU A 363 22.54 -9.02 -13.19
C GLU A 363 22.33 -8.62 -14.66
N GLU A 364 23.37 -8.58 -15.49
CA GLU A 364 23.20 -8.14 -16.90
C GLU A 364 22.32 -9.12 -17.69
N PHE A 365 22.46 -10.43 -17.44
CA PHE A 365 21.58 -11.44 -18.04
C PHE A 365 20.11 -11.16 -17.68
N PHE A 366 19.83 -10.85 -16.41
CA PHE A 366 18.48 -10.51 -15.98
C PHE A 366 17.95 -9.25 -16.69
N LEU A 367 18.78 -8.21 -16.79
CA LEU A 367 18.39 -6.95 -17.41
C LEU A 367 18.07 -7.12 -18.92
N GLU A 368 18.85 -7.91 -19.64
CA GLU A 368 18.64 -8.22 -21.06
C GLU A 368 17.37 -9.07 -21.26
N GLU A 369 17.23 -10.17 -20.51
CA GLU A 369 16.08 -11.06 -20.62
C GLU A 369 14.76 -10.38 -20.23
N LEU A 370 14.79 -9.46 -19.27
CA LEU A 370 13.61 -8.70 -18.88
C LEU A 370 13.11 -7.81 -20.01
N ASP A 371 14.00 -7.15 -20.74
CA ASP A 371 13.64 -6.32 -21.89
C ASP A 371 12.95 -7.18 -22.97
N ASP A 372 13.45 -8.39 -23.20
CA ASP A 372 12.90 -9.32 -24.19
C ASP A 372 11.56 -9.94 -23.80
N ILE A 373 11.35 -10.25 -22.52
CA ILE A 373 10.07 -10.73 -22.02
C ILE A 373 9.03 -9.61 -22.05
N LEU A 374 9.38 -8.41 -21.59
CA LEU A 374 8.45 -7.28 -21.60
C LEU A 374 8.12 -6.83 -23.02
N ARG A 375 9.05 -6.92 -23.97
CA ARG A 375 8.75 -6.75 -25.40
C ARG A 375 7.62 -7.65 -25.88
N LYS A 376 7.62 -8.92 -25.48
CA LYS A 376 6.58 -9.88 -25.88
C LYS A 376 5.24 -9.63 -25.17
N GLN A 377 5.27 -9.01 -23.99
CA GLN A 377 4.07 -8.73 -23.20
C GLN A 377 3.37 -7.42 -23.58
N ILE A 378 4.14 -6.33 -23.74
CA ILE A 378 3.60 -4.96 -23.86
C ILE A 378 4.17 -4.18 -25.06
N GLY A 379 4.99 -4.81 -25.89
CA GLY A 379 5.72 -4.17 -26.98
C GLY A 379 5.08 -4.18 -28.35
#